data_AF-K6TDZ6-F1
#
_entry.id   AF-K6TDZ6-F1
#
_cell.length_a   1.000
_cell.length_b   1.000
_cell.length_c   1.000
_cell.angle_alpha   90.00
_cell.angle_beta   90.00
_cell.angle_gamma   90.00
#
_symmetry.space_group_name_H-M   'P 1'
#
loop_
_entity.id
_entity.type
_entity.pdbx_description
1 polymer ?
#
loop_
_entity_poly.entity_id
_entity_poly.type
_entity_poly.pdbx_seq_one_letter_code
_entity_poly.pdbx_strand_id
1 'polypeptide(L)' 'MGKLENINIKICEMRQALLDLINEKPSLLDPDVIIASQELDEALNEYNELLNKVDK' A
#
# COMPACT_ATOMS: atom_id res chain seq x y z
N MET A 1 19.44 0.91 -5.61
CA MET A 1 18.04 0.58 -5.25
C MET A 1 17.30 0.21 -6.53
N GLY A 2 16.80 -1.02 -6.60
CA GLY A 2 15.98 -1.47 -7.73
C GLY A 2 14.58 -0.88 -7.67
N LYS A 3 13.90 -0.74 -8.81
CA LYS A 3 12.50 -0.25 -8.87
C LYS A 3 11.56 -1.04 -7.94
N LEU A 4 11.79 -2.35 -7.82
CA LEU A 4 11.03 -3.24 -6.96
C LEU A 4 11.20 -2.89 -5.46
N GLU A 5 12.43 -2.58 -5.06
CA GLU A 5 12.77 -2.24 -3.67
C GLU A 5 12.13 -0.91 -3.26
N ASN A 6 12.11 0.08 -4.16
CA ASN A 6 11.45 1.37 -3.93
C ASN A 6 9.95 1.23 -3.73
N ILE A 7 9.28 0.37 -4.51
CA ILE A 7 7.84 0.15 -4.37
C ILE A 7 7.54 -0.63 -3.09
N ASN A 8 8.40 -1.57 -2.70
CA ASN A 8 8.27 -2.27 -1.42
C ASN A 8 8.35 -1.29 -0.23
N ILE A 9 9.30 -0.35 -0.25
CA ILE A 9 9.40 0.70 0.76
C ILE A 9 8.11 1.52 0.82
N LYS A 10 7.60 1.96 -0.34
CA LYS A 10 6.35 2.73 -0.43
C LYS A 10 5.15 1.95 0.13
N ILE A 11 5.04 0.66 -0.17
CA ILE A 11 4.00 -0.23 0.41
C ILE A 11 4.12 -0.28 1.94
N CYS A 12 5.34 -0.41 2.48
CA CYS A 12 5.55 -0.43 3.92
C CYS A 12 5.12 0.89 4.58
N GLU A 13 5.47 2.03 3.99
CA GLU A 13 5.05 3.35 4.48
C GLU A 13 3.53 3.53 4.43
N MET A 14 2.89 3.14 3.34
CA MET A 14 1.43 3.22 3.17
C MET A 14 0.69 2.29 4.14
N ARG A 15 1.22 1.10 4.43
CA ARG A 15 0.67 0.20 5.45
C ARG A 15 0.73 0.82 6.83
N GLN A 16 1.83 1.48 7.17
CA GLN A 16 1.96 2.14 8.46
C GLN A 16 0.96 3.30 8.58
N ALA A 17 0.85 4.13 7.55
CA ALA A 17 -0.11 5.23 7.51
C ALA A 17 -1.58 4.74 7.63
N LEU A 18 -1.92 3.63 6.96
CA LEU A 18 -3.25 3.02 7.08
C LEU A 18 -3.51 2.49 8.50
N LEU A 19 -2.52 1.86 9.13
CA LEU A 19 -2.65 1.39 10.51
C LEU A 19 -2.83 2.54 11.49
N ASP A 20 -2.10 3.64 11.31
CA ASP A 20 -2.24 4.84 12.13
C ASP A 20 -3.65 5.44 11.96
N LEU A 21 -4.14 5.56 10.72
CA LEU A 21 -5.52 5.98 10.43
C LEU A 21 -6.57 5.07 11.09
N ILE A 22 -6.38 3.76 11.04
CA ILE A 22 -7.28 2.79 11.67
C ILE A 22 -7.29 2.96 13.20
N ASN A 23 -6.15 3.29 13.81
CA ASN A 23 -6.05 3.52 15.24
C ASN A 23 -6.65 4.87 15.67
N GLU A 24 -6.59 5.88 14.80
CA GLU A 24 -7.12 7.22 15.07
C GLU A 24 -8.62 7.32 14.78
N LYS A 25 -9.14 6.56 13.80
CA LYS A 25 -10.53 6.65 13.37
C LYS A 25 -11.41 5.65 14.12
N PRO A 26 -12.63 6.05 14.52
CA PRO A 26 -13.55 5.18 15.26
C PRO A 26 -14.15 4.05 14.40
N SER A 27 -13.97 4.09 13.08
CA SER A 27 -14.57 3.14 12.14
C SER A 27 -13.63 2.87 10.98
N LEU A 28 -13.53 1.59 10.60
CA LEU A 28 -12.84 1.16 9.37
C LEU A 28 -13.57 1.61 8.09
N LEU A 29 -14.83 2.03 8.22
CA LEU A 29 -15.64 2.57 7.13
C LEU A 29 -15.48 4.09 6.98
N ASP A 30 -14.58 4.70 7.75
CA ASP A 30 -14.23 6.10 7.56
C ASP A 30 -13.70 6.31 6.13
N PRO A 31 -14.18 7.31 5.39
CA PRO A 31 -13.75 7.55 4.01
C PRO A 31 -12.24 7.63 3.85
N ASP A 32 -11.53 8.19 4.84
CA ASP A 32 -10.07 8.32 4.78
C ASP A 32 -9.38 6.95 4.91
N VAL A 33 -9.92 6.06 5.74
CA VAL A 33 -9.44 4.67 5.89
C VAL A 33 -9.70 3.88 4.60
N ILE A 34 -10.87 4.06 3.99
CA ILE A 34 -11.21 3.40 2.73
C ILE A 34 -10.28 3.86 1.60
N ILE A 35 -10.07 5.18 1.46
CA ILE A 35 -9.20 5.74 0.43
C ILE A 35 -7.76 5.26 0.63
N ALA A 36 -7.22 5.36 1.85
CA ALA A 36 -5.87 4.89 2.14
C ALA A 36 -5.71 3.37 1.89
N SER A 37 -6.75 2.58 2.16
CA SER A 37 -6.75 1.14 1.84
C SER A 37 -6.74 0.89 0.34
N GLN A 38 -7.49 1.68 -0.45
CA GLN A 38 -7.53 1.53 -1.91
C GLN A 38 -6.18 1.91 -2.54
N GLU A 39 -5.57 3.01 -2.09
CA GLU A 39 -4.25 3.42 -2.58
C GLU A 39 -3.17 2.36 -2.26
N LEU A 40 -3.24 1.72 -1.09
CA LEU A 40 -2.34 0.63 -0.74
C LEU A 40 -2.52 -0.58 -1.67
N ASP A 41 -3.77 -0.93 -1.98
CA ASP A 41 -4.08 -2.02 -2.91
C ASP A 41 -3.53 -1.74 -4.33
N GLU A 42 -3.62 -0.51 -4.81
CA GLU A 42 -3.02 -0.11 -6.09
C GLU A 42 -1.50 -0.29 -6.10
N ALA A 43 -0.81 0.14 -5.04
CA ALA A 43 0.62 -0.03 -4.90
C ALA A 43 1.05 -1.52 -4.85
N LEU A 44 0.27 -2.35 -4.15
CA LEU A 44 0.47 -3.80 -4.11
C LEU A 44 0.29 -4.45 -5.48
N ASN A 45 -0.71 -4.01 -6.25
CA ASN A 45 -0.92 -4.48 -7.62
C ASN A 45 0.25 -4.10 -8.52
N GLU A 46 0.74 -2.86 -8.47
CA GLU A 46 1.92 -2.43 -9.24
C GLU A 46 3.16 -3.27 -8.89
N TYR A 47 3.39 -3.54 -7.60
CA TYR A 47 4.47 -4.41 -7.15
C TYR A 47 4.34 -5.83 -7.71
N ASN A 48 3.13 -6.39 -7.69
CA ASN A 48 2.86 -7.72 -8.24
C ASN A 48 3.06 -7.77 -9.76
N GLU A 49 2.64 -6.74 -10.49
CA GLU A 49 2.92 -6.64 -11.94
C GLU A 49 4.41 -6.58 -12.24
N LEU A 50 5.19 -5.87 -11.43
CA LEU A 50 6.64 -5.79 -11.59
C LEU A 50 7.33 -7.11 -11.25
N LEU A 51 6.90 -7.80 -10.19
CA LEU A 51 7.38 -9.14 -9.89
C LEU A 51 7.14 -10.10 -11.06
N ASN A 52 5.92 -10.11 -11.61
CA ASN A 52 5.57 -10.95 -12.75
C ASN A 52 6.38 -10.64 -14.03
N LYS A 53 6.91 -9.43 -14.16
CA LYS A 53 7.81 -9.04 -15.26
C LYS A 53 9.26 -9.43 -15.03
N VAL A 54 9.68 -9.60 -13.77
CA VAL A 54 11.03 -10.01 -13.39
C VAL A 54 11.18 -11.54 -13.36
N ASP A 55 10.09 -12.28 -13.09
CA ASP A 55 10.07 -13.74 -13.06
C ASP A 55 9.99 -14.40 -14.46
N LYS A 56 9.94 -13.61 -15.54
CA LYS A 56 9.92 -14.05 -16.95
C LYS A 56 11.27 -13.91 -17.63
#